data_AF-A0A939TN08-F1
#
_entry.id   AF-A0A939TN08-F1
#
_cell.length_a   1.000
_cell.length_b   1.000
_cell.length_c   1.000
_cell.angle_alpha   90.00
_cell.angle_beta   90.00
_cell.angle_gamma   90.00
#
_symmetry.space_group_name_H-M   'P 1'
#
loop_
_entity.id
_entity.type
_entity.pdbx_description
1 polymer ?
#
loop_
_entity_poly.entity_id
_entity_poly.type
_entity_poly.pdbx_seq_one_letter_code
_entity_poly.pdbx_strand_id
1 'polypeptide(L)'
;MRVTPPDLELWLTGYVRALAAGEGLVVDVSNKEPPTLSLPLKRPLIVIRDDSGPRLSHVTFDRSIGASVLAGSKQDDKPANDLARWLAAVLFDLDLPLADNSPIAAVDPSGCNGPYAVDEELDVARRYLTAQYVAAGSW
;
A
#
# COMPACT_ATOMS: atom_id res chain seq x y z
N MET A 1 -5.20 30.20 8.24
CA MET A 1 -4.04 29.39 7.79
C MET A 1 -4.53 28.38 6.75
N ARG A 2 -3.73 28.03 5.74
CA ARG A 2 -4.09 26.98 4.77
C ARG A 2 -3.51 25.65 5.27
N VAL A 3 -4.26 24.55 5.13
CA VAL A 3 -3.82 23.20 5.53
C VAL A 3 -3.92 22.29 4.32
N THR A 4 -2.81 21.69 3.93
CA THR A 4 -2.73 20.72 2.82
C THR A 4 -2.94 19.30 3.33
N PRO A 5 -3.53 18.41 2.52
CA PRO A 5 -3.48 16.98 2.79
C PRO A 5 -2.03 16.47 2.88
N PRO A 6 -1.77 15.41 3.66
CA PRO A 6 -0.46 14.77 3.66
C PRO A 6 -0.23 13.99 2.36
N ASP A 7 1.05 13.82 2.00
CA ASP A 7 1.46 12.93 0.92
C ASP A 7 1.60 11.49 1.44
N LEU A 8 0.47 10.76 1.45
CA LEU A 8 0.44 9.39 1.94
C LEU A 8 1.15 8.42 1.01
N GLU A 9 1.19 8.67 -0.31
CA GLU A 9 1.94 7.82 -1.23
C GLU A 9 3.43 7.85 -0.88
N LEU A 10 3.99 9.04 -0.67
CA LEU A 10 5.39 9.19 -0.31
C LEU A 10 5.70 8.51 1.04
N TRP A 11 4.88 8.77 2.06
CA TRP A 11 5.11 8.21 3.39
C TRP A 11 4.95 6.68 3.41
N LEU A 12 3.83 6.14 2.90
CA LEU A 12 3.56 4.70 2.90
C LEU A 12 4.58 3.92 2.08
N THR A 13 4.94 4.39 0.88
CA THR A 13 5.94 3.69 0.07
C THR A 13 7.32 3.71 0.73
N GLY A 14 7.68 4.80 1.42
CA GLY A 14 8.90 4.87 2.24
C GLY A 14 8.87 3.90 3.42
N TYR A 15 7.78 3.92 4.19
CA TYR A 15 7.58 3.08 5.37
C TYR A 15 7.60 1.58 5.02
N VAL A 16 6.78 1.16 4.06
CA VAL A 16 6.70 -0.25 3.62
C VAL A 16 8.05 -0.73 3.06
N ARG A 17 8.76 0.12 2.31
CA ARG A 17 10.10 -0.23 1.79
C ARG A 17 11.11 -0.42 2.91
N ALA A 18 11.12 0.45 3.91
CA ALA A 18 12.03 0.36 5.05
C ALA A 18 11.73 -0.89 5.90
N LEU A 19 10.45 -1.16 6.16
CA LEU A 19 10.01 -2.33 6.92
C LEU A 19 10.36 -3.64 6.19
N ALA A 20 10.05 -3.72 4.89
CA ALA A 20 10.42 -4.87 4.06
C ALA A 20 11.93 -5.14 4.10
N ALA A 21 12.76 -4.09 3.96
CA ALA A 21 14.22 -4.23 4.05
C ALA A 21 14.68 -4.69 5.44
N GLY A 22 14.09 -4.16 6.51
CA GLY A 22 14.38 -4.56 7.90
C GLY A 22 14.03 -6.02 8.20
N GLU A 23 13.02 -6.56 7.52
CA GLU A 23 12.58 -7.96 7.62
C GLU A 23 13.24 -8.88 6.58
N GLY A 24 14.15 -8.36 5.76
CA GLY A 24 14.88 -9.15 4.76
C GLY A 24 14.08 -9.52 3.51
N LEU A 25 12.94 -8.86 3.27
CA LEU A 25 12.14 -9.05 2.06
C LEU A 25 12.78 -8.30 0.88
N VAL A 26 13.06 -9.03 -0.21
CA VAL A 26 13.60 -8.46 -1.45
C VAL A 26 12.45 -8.12 -2.39
N VAL A 27 11.87 -6.93 -2.22
CA VAL A 27 10.69 -6.43 -2.96
C VAL A 27 10.91 -4.98 -3.39
N ASP A 28 10.44 -4.63 -4.58
CA ASP A 28 10.40 -3.25 -5.04
C ASP A 28 9.05 -2.62 -4.61
N VAL A 29 9.09 -1.41 -4.05
CA VAL A 29 7.89 -0.67 -3.59
C VAL A 29 7.84 0.68 -4.32
N SER A 30 6.71 0.96 -4.96
CA SER A 30 6.48 2.15 -5.79
C SER A 30 5.07 2.70 -5.59
N ASN A 31 4.81 3.94 -5.99
CA ASN A 31 3.45 4.46 -6.14
C ASN A 31 2.88 4.27 -7.55
N LYS A 32 3.70 3.79 -8.48
CA LYS A 32 3.32 3.53 -9.87
C LYS A 32 3.84 2.19 -10.34
N GLU A 33 2.97 1.46 -11.02
CA GLU A 33 3.38 0.33 -11.85
C GLU A 33 4.17 0.87 -13.06
N PRO A 34 5.27 0.23 -13.46
CA PRO A 34 5.96 0.63 -14.68
C PRO A 34 5.06 0.44 -15.90
N PRO A 35 5.18 1.29 -16.94
CA PRO A 35 4.34 1.20 -18.15
C PRO A 35 4.56 -0.10 -18.93
N THR A 36 5.67 -0.79 -18.69
CA THR A 36 5.99 -2.09 -19.25
C THR A 36 6.55 -3.00 -18.16
N LEU A 37 5.98 -4.18 -17.99
CA LEU A 37 6.50 -5.22 -17.10
C LEU A 37 7.33 -6.23 -17.90
N SER A 38 8.55 -6.49 -17.43
CA SER A 38 9.40 -7.55 -17.96
C SER A 38 9.21 -8.81 -17.12
N LEU A 39 8.81 -9.91 -17.78
CA LEU A 39 8.58 -11.19 -17.13
C LEU A 39 9.70 -12.21 -17.45
N PRO A 40 10.04 -13.11 -16.50
CA PRO A 40 9.59 -13.11 -15.11
C PRO A 40 10.10 -11.87 -14.36
N LEU A 41 9.35 -11.41 -13.36
CA LEU A 41 9.76 -10.26 -12.56
C LEU A 41 11.11 -10.54 -11.89
N LYS A 42 12.04 -9.58 -11.98
CA LYS A 42 13.33 -9.68 -11.27
C LYS A 42 13.16 -9.68 -9.75
N ARG A 43 12.13 -8.98 -9.27
CA ARG A 43 11.70 -8.90 -7.88
C ARG A 43 10.17 -8.75 -7.84
N PRO A 44 9.50 -9.24 -6.81
CA PRO A 44 8.13 -8.83 -6.51
C PRO A 44 7.99 -7.30 -6.49
N LEU A 45 6.82 -6.82 -6.88
CA LEU A 45 6.49 -5.40 -6.93
C LEU A 45 5.25 -5.12 -6.08
N ILE A 46 5.37 -4.16 -5.16
CA ILE A 46 4.27 -3.55 -4.44
C ILE A 46 4.02 -2.15 -5.02
N VAL A 47 2.77 -1.87 -5.39
CA VAL A 47 2.32 -0.56 -5.85
C VAL A 47 1.30 -0.02 -4.86
N ILE A 48 1.55 1.12 -4.24
CA ILE A 48 0.65 1.77 -3.27
C ILE A 48 0.17 3.11 -3.83
N ARG A 49 -1.14 3.31 -3.88
CA ARG A 49 -1.78 4.51 -4.44
C ARG A 49 -2.66 5.18 -3.39
N ASP A 50 -2.58 6.50 -3.26
CA ASP A 50 -3.55 7.29 -2.51
C ASP A 50 -4.72 7.63 -3.42
N ASP A 51 -5.81 6.86 -3.29
CA ASP A 51 -7.07 7.09 -4.00
C ASP A 51 -7.85 8.29 -3.46
N SER A 52 -7.27 9.00 -2.47
CA SER A 52 -7.80 10.20 -1.85
C SER A 52 -9.13 9.98 -1.12
N GLY A 53 -9.70 11.07 -0.61
CA GLY A 53 -10.96 11.06 0.11
C GLY A 53 -11.35 12.48 0.54
N PRO A 54 -12.55 12.63 1.13
CA PRO A 54 -13.05 13.93 1.55
C PRO A 54 -12.21 14.54 2.68
N ARG A 55 -12.28 15.86 2.80
CA ARG A 55 -11.85 16.57 4.01
C ARG A 55 -12.88 16.34 5.11
N LEU A 56 -12.45 15.88 6.28
CA LEU A 56 -13.31 15.65 7.44
C LEU A 56 -13.40 16.87 8.37
N SER A 57 -12.30 17.64 8.48
CA SER A 57 -12.24 18.86 9.28
C SER A 57 -11.23 19.88 8.71
N HIS A 58 -10.98 20.98 9.42
CA HIS A 58 -9.92 21.91 9.02
C HIS A 58 -8.54 21.24 8.94
N VAL A 59 -8.28 20.20 9.74
CA VAL A 59 -6.97 19.56 9.88
C VAL A 59 -6.94 18.07 9.56
N THR A 60 -8.08 17.43 9.32
CA THR A 60 -8.15 15.99 9.03
C THR A 60 -8.83 15.67 7.72
N PHE A 61 -8.41 14.56 7.11
CA PHE A 61 -8.89 14.05 5.84
C PHE A 61 -9.15 12.56 5.95
N ASP A 62 -10.16 12.12 5.23
CA ASP A 62 -10.37 10.71 4.95
C ASP A 62 -9.50 10.33 3.74
N ARG A 63 -8.88 9.15 3.78
CA ARG A 63 -7.91 8.71 2.79
C ARG A 63 -8.07 7.23 2.49
N SER A 64 -8.44 6.93 1.25
CA SER A 64 -8.51 5.58 0.75
C SER A 64 -7.21 5.21 0.05
N ILE A 65 -6.66 4.04 0.38
CA ILE A 65 -5.43 3.52 -0.20
C ILE A 65 -5.76 2.27 -1.00
N GLY A 66 -5.31 2.22 -2.25
CA GLY A 66 -5.29 1.02 -3.06
C GLY A 66 -3.87 0.47 -3.15
N ALA A 67 -3.70 -0.83 -2.90
CA ALA A 67 -2.39 -1.48 -3.05
C ALA A 67 -2.46 -2.75 -3.89
N SER A 68 -1.54 -2.85 -4.85
CA SER A 68 -1.34 -4.04 -5.69
C SER A 68 -0.02 -4.73 -5.36
N VAL A 69 -0.03 -6.06 -5.32
CA VAL A 69 1.16 -6.89 -5.19
C VAL A 69 1.26 -7.78 -6.42
N LEU A 70 2.38 -7.68 -7.16
CA LEU A 70 2.71 -8.51 -8.30
C LEU A 70 3.90 -9.40 -7.97
N ALA A 71 3.73 -10.71 -8.05
CA ALA A 71 4.80 -11.69 -7.83
C ALA A 71 4.45 -13.05 -8.44
N GLY A 72 5.45 -13.92 -8.62
CA GLY A 72 5.22 -15.28 -9.14
C GLY A 72 4.67 -15.27 -10.58
N SER A 73 3.86 -16.27 -10.90
CA SER A 73 3.20 -16.47 -12.20
C SER A 73 1.72 -16.81 -12.00
N LYS A 74 0.95 -16.97 -13.08
CA LYS A 74 -0.47 -17.41 -12.94
C LYS A 74 -0.59 -18.82 -12.35
N GLN A 75 0.40 -19.67 -12.57
CA GLN A 75 0.41 -21.05 -12.09
C GLN A 75 1.12 -21.23 -10.74
N ASP A 76 1.94 -20.26 -10.34
CA ASP A 76 2.61 -20.20 -9.03
C ASP A 76 2.35 -18.85 -8.37
N ASP A 77 1.16 -18.72 -7.79
CA ASP A 77 0.66 -17.48 -7.18
C ASP A 77 0.99 -17.36 -5.69
N LYS A 78 1.62 -18.38 -5.10
CA LYS A 78 2.01 -18.41 -3.68
C LYS A 78 2.89 -17.22 -3.30
N PRO A 79 3.91 -16.81 -4.08
CA PRO A 79 4.70 -15.63 -3.77
C PRO A 79 3.86 -14.35 -3.64
N ALA A 80 2.85 -14.17 -4.51
CA ALA A 80 1.95 -13.01 -4.45
C ALA A 80 1.02 -13.09 -3.24
N ASN A 81 0.49 -14.28 -2.94
CA ASN A 81 -0.37 -14.51 -1.78
C ASN A 81 0.35 -14.20 -0.45
N ASP A 82 1.57 -14.70 -0.28
CA ASP A 82 2.32 -14.53 0.97
C ASP A 82 2.71 -13.07 1.19
N LEU A 83 3.24 -12.41 0.14
CA LEU A 83 3.61 -11.00 0.21
C LEU A 83 2.38 -10.08 0.40
N ALA A 84 1.23 -10.42 -0.19
CA ALA A 84 0.01 -9.64 -0.01
C ALA A 84 -0.58 -9.78 1.40
N ARG A 85 -0.47 -10.96 2.05
CA ARG A 85 -0.86 -11.11 3.46
C ARG A 85 0.07 -10.34 4.40
N TRP A 86 1.37 -10.34 4.10
CA TRP A 86 2.32 -9.49 4.82
C TRP A 86 1.95 -8.01 4.67
N LEU A 87 1.71 -7.54 3.44
CA LEU A 87 1.34 -6.13 3.20
C LEU A 87 0.00 -5.78 3.88
N ALA A 88 -0.97 -6.68 3.88
CA ALA A 88 -2.22 -6.49 4.62
C ALA A 88 -1.98 -6.32 6.12
N ALA A 89 -1.12 -7.17 6.73
CA ALA A 89 -0.77 -7.02 8.14
C ALA A 89 -0.14 -5.66 8.45
N VAL A 90 0.69 -5.12 7.53
CA VAL A 90 1.31 -3.80 7.67
C VAL A 90 0.29 -2.67 7.51
N LEU A 91 -0.52 -2.70 6.46
CA LEU A 91 -1.46 -1.61 6.14
C LEU A 91 -2.68 -1.56 7.06
N PHE A 92 -3.05 -2.69 7.66
CA PHE A 92 -4.22 -2.80 8.54
C PHE A 92 -3.85 -2.71 10.03
N ASP A 93 -2.56 -2.52 10.33
CA ASP A 93 -2.08 -2.39 11.70
C ASP A 93 -2.67 -1.14 12.36
N LEU A 94 -3.40 -1.34 13.47
CA LEU A 94 -4.00 -0.25 14.23
C LEU A 94 -2.97 0.64 14.91
N ASP A 95 -1.73 0.15 15.07
CA ASP A 95 -0.61 0.90 15.63
C ASP A 95 0.20 1.64 14.55
N LEU A 96 -0.16 1.55 13.27
CA LEU A 96 0.44 2.33 12.18
C LEU A 96 0.49 3.86 12.42
N PRO A 97 -0.49 4.50 13.11
CA PRO A 97 -0.40 5.91 13.51
C PRO A 97 0.78 6.22 14.45
N LEU A 98 1.30 5.22 15.17
CA LEU A 98 2.39 5.38 16.13
C LEU A 98 3.78 5.32 15.45
N ALA A 99 3.83 4.97 14.16
CA ALA A 99 5.08 4.96 13.40
C ALA A 99 5.69 6.38 13.30
N ASP A 100 7.02 6.43 13.26
CA ASP A 100 7.76 7.68 13.20
C ASP A 100 7.30 8.57 12.03
N ASN A 101 6.95 9.81 12.35
CA ASN A 101 6.45 10.81 11.41
C ASN A 101 5.21 10.37 10.62
N SER A 102 4.39 9.45 11.16
CA SER A 102 3.14 9.04 10.52
C SER A 102 2.18 10.22 10.40
N PRO A 103 1.71 10.55 9.18
CA PRO A 103 0.62 11.51 9.01
C PRO A 103 -0.76 10.86 9.27
N ILE A 104 -0.82 9.55 9.51
CA ILE A 104 -2.06 8.83 9.79
C ILE A 104 -2.42 9.05 11.26
N ALA A 105 -3.64 9.53 11.50
CA ALA A 105 -4.19 9.73 12.83
C ALA A 105 -4.97 8.51 13.33
N ALA A 106 -5.60 7.74 12.42
CA ALA A 106 -6.29 6.50 12.73
C ALA A 106 -6.39 5.60 11.51
N VAL A 107 -6.40 4.29 11.74
CA VAL A 107 -6.80 3.28 10.76
C VAL A 107 -8.28 2.94 10.95
N ASP A 108 -9.03 2.90 9.85
CA ASP A 108 -10.42 2.43 9.82
C ASP A 108 -10.48 0.97 9.34
N PRO A 109 -10.71 0.00 10.23
CA PRO A 109 -10.76 -1.41 9.88
C PRO A 109 -11.86 -1.76 8.88
N SER A 110 -12.94 -0.96 8.81
CA SER A 110 -14.06 -1.25 7.92
C SER A 110 -13.71 -1.04 6.44
N GLY A 111 -12.71 -0.20 6.15
CA GLY A 111 -12.17 0.00 4.81
C GLY A 111 -10.94 -0.85 4.48
N CYS A 112 -10.52 -1.71 5.40
CA CYS A 112 -9.40 -2.64 5.22
C CYS A 112 -9.91 -3.96 4.59
N ASN A 113 -9.62 -4.17 3.30
CA ASN A 113 -10.22 -5.24 2.51
C ASN A 113 -9.19 -6.01 1.67
N GLY A 114 -9.46 -7.28 1.39
CA GLY A 114 -8.59 -8.18 0.63
C GLY A 114 -7.61 -8.97 1.51
N PRO A 115 -6.52 -9.51 0.93
CA PRO A 115 -6.13 -9.41 -0.48
C PRO A 115 -7.02 -10.25 -1.42
N TYR A 116 -7.45 -9.64 -2.52
CA TYR A 116 -8.22 -10.26 -3.60
C TYR A 116 -7.33 -10.68 -4.76
N ALA A 117 -7.62 -11.81 -5.39
CA ALA A 117 -6.99 -12.17 -6.66
C ALA A 117 -7.51 -11.25 -7.77
N VAL A 118 -6.59 -10.79 -8.63
CA VAL A 118 -6.91 -10.02 -9.83
C VAL A 118 -6.39 -10.77 -11.03
N ASP A 119 -7.26 -10.98 -12.02
CA ASP A 119 -6.89 -11.60 -13.28
C ASP A 119 -5.95 -10.68 -14.07
N GLU A 120 -4.89 -11.28 -14.59
CA GLU A 120 -3.85 -10.61 -15.36
C GLU A 120 -3.80 -11.13 -16.79
N GLU A 121 -3.42 -10.26 -17.73
CA GLU A 121 -3.13 -10.70 -19.10
C GLU A 121 -1.76 -11.38 -19.17
N LEU A 122 -0.77 -10.74 -18.54
CA LEU A 122 0.61 -11.21 -18.47
C LEU A 122 0.76 -12.41 -17.50
N ASP A 123 1.80 -13.23 -17.68
CA ASP A 123 2.06 -14.39 -16.80
C ASP A 123 2.67 -13.97 -15.45
N VAL A 124 1.85 -13.31 -14.63
CA VAL A 124 2.15 -12.83 -13.29
C VAL A 124 0.89 -12.94 -12.44
N ALA A 125 1.03 -13.25 -11.14
CA ALA A 125 -0.09 -13.16 -10.22
C ALA A 125 -0.18 -11.77 -9.60
N ARG A 126 -1.39 -11.19 -9.59
CA ARG A 126 -1.68 -9.94 -8.88
C ARG A 126 -2.60 -10.18 -7.69
N ARG A 127 -2.32 -9.50 -6.59
CA ARG A 127 -3.24 -9.32 -5.47
C ARG A 127 -3.55 -7.85 -5.24
N TYR A 128 -4.79 -7.54 -4.91
CA TYR A 128 -5.25 -6.20 -4.62
C TYR A 128 -5.86 -6.13 -3.22
N LEU A 129 -5.55 -5.08 -2.48
CA LEU A 129 -6.14 -4.77 -1.19
C LEU A 129 -6.40 -3.27 -1.07
N THR A 130 -7.31 -2.90 -0.16
CA THR A 130 -7.56 -1.51 0.19
C THR A 130 -7.35 -1.28 1.68
N ALA A 131 -6.93 -0.09 2.06
CA ALA A 131 -6.94 0.38 3.44
C ALA A 131 -7.59 1.76 3.52
N GLN A 132 -8.12 2.10 4.70
CA GLN A 132 -8.79 3.38 4.91
C GLN A 132 -8.23 4.04 6.16
N TYR A 133 -7.91 5.33 6.04
CA TYR A 133 -7.22 6.10 7.08
C TYR A 133 -7.90 7.45 7.31
N VAL A 134 -7.84 7.91 8.56
CA VAL A 134 -7.94 9.33 8.87
C VAL A 134 -6.53 9.89 8.93
N ALA A 135 -6.23 10.92 8.16
CA ALA A 135 -4.91 11.52 8.08
C ALA A 135 -4.92 12.99 8.48
N ALA A 136 -3.85 13.42 9.14
CA ALA A 136 -3.63 14.80 9.55
C ALA A 136 -2.98 15.61 8.42
N GLY A 137 -3.48 16.82 8.19
CA GLY A 137 -2.87 17.78 7.29
C GLY A 137 -1.67 18.50 7.88
N SER A 138 -0.95 19.19 7.01
CA SER A 138 0.21 20.02 7.36
C SER A 138 0.07 21.45 6.82
N TRP A 139 0.96 22.35 7.26
CA TRP A 139 0.95 23.78 6.96
C TRP A 139 2.19 24.22 6.18
#